data_AF-A0A239WL02-F1
#
_entry.id   AF-A0A239WL02-F1
#
_cell.length_a   1.000
_cell.length_b   1.000
_cell.length_c   1.000
_cell.angle_alpha   90.00
_cell.angle_beta   90.00
_cell.angle_gamma   90.00
#
_symmetry.space_group_name_H-M   'P 1'
#
loop_
_entity.id
_entity.type
_entity.pdbx_description
1 polymer ?
#
loop_
_entity_poly.entity_id
_entity_poly.type
_entity_poly.pdbx_seq_one_letter_code
_entity_poly.pdbx_strand_id
1 'polypeptide(L)'
;MKNDFLTDFVQQISEQKKIQVANEKRRKYFQNIGRKGGQNKKTSKHLTKKFSLRFSRKEFEILTAKAGKNNLKLSEYIRMVLTEKELKINEFKIDQTLLEYGNHFIRISNLLRNREFLEFENKKEIMEQIETVTKLIRDYLYEKIDSQRNNDE
;
A
#
# COMPACT_ATOMS: atom_id res chain seq x y z
N MET A 1 39.68 26.57 -49.81
CA MET A 1 39.07 25.24 -50.05
C MET A 1 37.61 25.49 -50.36
N LYS A 2 37.11 25.04 -51.51
CA LYS A 2 35.68 25.15 -51.87
C LYS A 2 34.96 24.07 -51.07
N ASN A 3 34.21 24.46 -50.04
CA ASN A 3 33.35 23.52 -49.33
C ASN A 3 32.15 23.24 -50.24
N ASP A 4 31.95 21.98 -50.60
CA ASP A 4 30.87 21.54 -51.49
C ASP A 4 29.54 21.67 -50.75
N PHE A 5 28.90 22.83 -50.90
CA PHE A 5 27.59 23.18 -50.34
C PHE A 5 26.55 22.06 -50.47
N LEU A 6 26.59 21.29 -51.57
CA LEU A 6 25.71 20.16 -51.80
C LEU A 6 25.97 18.99 -50.83
N THR A 7 27.23 18.73 -50.49
CA THR A 7 27.59 17.66 -49.53
C THR A 7 27.14 18.02 -48.12
N ASP A 8 27.37 19.28 -47.69
CA ASP A 8 26.90 19.79 -46.40
C ASP A 8 25.37 19.76 -46.31
N PHE A 9 24.67 20.13 -47.40
CA PHE A 9 23.21 20.10 -47.46
C PHE A 9 22.65 18.67 -47.39
N VAL A 10 23.24 17.72 -48.10
CA VAL A 10 22.84 16.29 -48.05
C VAL A 10 23.09 15.71 -46.65
N GLN A 11 24.20 16.09 -46.01
CA GLN A 11 24.52 15.67 -44.65
C GLN A 11 23.51 16.22 -43.63
N GLN A 12 23.16 17.50 -43.73
CA GLN A 12 22.12 18.12 -42.88
C GLN A 12 20.76 17.45 -43.05
N ILE A 13 20.33 17.14 -44.28
CA ILE A 13 19.08 16.42 -44.53
C ILE A 13 19.12 15.01 -43.93
N SER A 14 20.25 14.31 -44.04
CA SER A 14 20.44 12.97 -43.47
C SER A 14 20.33 12.99 -41.94
N GLU A 15 20.96 13.97 -41.29
CA GLU A 15 20.89 14.17 -39.85
C GLU A 15 19.47 14.51 -39.38
N GLN A 16 18.78 15.41 -40.08
CA GLN A 16 17.38 15.74 -39.79
C GLN A 16 16.46 14.51 -39.94
N LYS A 17 16.64 13.69 -40.97
CA LYS A 17 15.89 12.43 -41.13
C LYS A 17 16.16 11.44 -40.01
N LYS A 18 17.42 11.31 -39.55
CA LYS A 18 17.76 10.44 -38.41
C LYS A 18 17.06 10.89 -37.13
N ILE A 19 17.02 12.20 -36.87
CA ILE A 19 16.32 12.79 -35.72
C ILE A 19 14.82 12.52 -35.80
N GLN A 20 14.20 12.68 -36.98
CA GLN A 20 12.78 12.38 -37.18
C GLN A 20 12.46 10.91 -36.91
N VAL A 21 13.25 9.98 -37.47
CA VAL A 21 13.06 8.53 -37.25
C VAL A 21 13.24 8.15 -35.78
N ALA A 22 14.21 8.74 -35.08
CA ALA A 22 14.43 8.50 -33.66
C ALA A 22 13.22 8.98 -32.81
N ASN A 23 12.68 10.15 -33.13
CA ASN A 23 11.50 10.71 -32.47
C ASN A 23 10.26 9.85 -32.71
N GLU A 24 10.06 9.33 -33.92
CA GLU A 24 8.96 8.40 -34.21
C GLU A 24 9.07 7.09 -33.45
N LYS A 25 10.27 6.49 -33.38
CA LYS A 25 10.52 5.27 -32.59
C LYS A 25 10.22 5.51 -31.11
N ARG A 26 10.67 6.65 -30.57
CA ARG A 26 10.39 7.07 -29.19
C ARG A 26 8.89 7.24 -28.96
N ARG A 27 8.16 7.87 -29.88
CA ARG A 27 6.70 8.02 -29.80
C ARG A 27 5.98 6.68 -29.80
N LYS A 28 6.35 5.76 -30.71
CA LYS A 28 5.78 4.40 -30.78
C LYS A 28 6.07 3.59 -29.51
N TYR A 29 7.25 3.74 -28.91
CA TYR A 29 7.61 3.10 -27.64
C TYR A 29 6.66 3.54 -26.51
N PHE A 30 6.45 4.84 -26.33
CA PHE A 30 5.53 5.36 -25.30
C PHE A 30 4.06 5.01 -25.58
N GLN A 31 3.64 4.98 -26.85
CA GLN A 31 2.30 4.47 -27.22
C GLN A 31 2.13 3.00 -26.84
N ASN A 32 3.14 2.16 -27.06
CA ASN A 32 3.10 0.75 -26.68
C ASN A 32 3.08 0.55 -25.16
N ILE A 33 3.80 1.38 -24.41
CA ILE A 33 3.73 1.39 -22.94
C ILE A 33 2.33 1.79 -22.47
N GLY A 34 1.76 2.88 -23.01
CA GLY A 34 0.41 3.33 -22.67
C GLY A 34 -0.67 2.28 -22.99
N ARG A 35 -0.56 1.59 -24.14
CA ARG A 35 -1.47 0.47 -24.49
C ARG A 35 -1.33 -0.72 -23.54
N LYS A 36 -0.14 -0.97 -23.00
CA LYS A 36 0.11 -2.01 -21.99
C LYS A 36 -0.33 -1.61 -20.58
N GLY A 37 -0.37 -0.31 -20.27
CA GLY A 37 -0.78 0.22 -18.96
C GLY A 37 -2.23 -0.08 -18.58
N GLY A 38 -3.12 -0.22 -19.57
CA GLY A 38 -4.52 -0.63 -19.35
C GLY A 38 -4.79 -2.14 -19.42
N GLN A 39 -3.79 -2.96 -19.75
CA GLN A 39 -3.95 -4.42 -19.78
C GLN A 39 -3.57 -5.01 -18.42
N ASN A 40 -4.52 -5.73 -17.82
CA ASN A 40 -4.27 -6.50 -16.61
C ASN A 40 -3.05 -7.43 -16.83
N LYS A 41 -1.98 -7.26 -16.04
CA LYS A 41 -0.86 -8.20 -16.03
C LYS A 41 -1.43 -9.60 -15.74
N LYS A 42 -1.29 -10.55 -16.67
CA LYS A 42 -1.77 -11.95 -16.54
C LYS A 42 -1.08 -12.77 -15.42
N THR A 43 -0.28 -12.12 -14.58
CA THR A 43 0.29 -12.70 -13.37
C THR A 43 -0.65 -12.55 -12.16
N SER A 44 -1.96 -12.57 -12.38
CA SER A 44 -2.89 -12.90 -11.29
C SER A 44 -2.52 -14.30 -10.78
N LYS A 45 -2.28 -14.40 -9.47
CA LYS A 45 -1.95 -15.61 -8.71
C LYS A 45 -2.96 -16.74 -8.96
N HIS A 46 -2.87 -17.42 -10.10
CA HIS A 46 -3.68 -18.60 -10.35
C HIS A 46 -3.17 -19.72 -9.45
N LEU A 47 -4.08 -20.30 -8.66
CA LEU A 47 -3.79 -21.44 -7.82
C LEU A 47 -3.58 -22.65 -8.74
N THR A 48 -2.32 -22.99 -8.98
CA THR A 48 -1.94 -24.01 -9.96
C THR A 48 -2.00 -25.43 -9.41
N LYS A 49 -1.87 -25.60 -8.09
CA LYS A 49 -1.82 -26.92 -7.44
C LYS A 49 -3.04 -27.15 -6.56
N LYS A 50 -3.63 -28.35 -6.65
CA LYS A 50 -4.74 -28.83 -5.81
C LYS A 50 -4.22 -29.82 -4.77
N PHE A 51 -4.66 -29.67 -3.53
CA PHE A 51 -4.45 -30.64 -2.46
C PHE A 51 -5.80 -31.07 -1.89
N SER A 52 -5.90 -32.29 -1.37
CA SER A 52 -7.08 -32.83 -0.70
C SER A 52 -6.72 -33.29 0.70
N LEU A 53 -7.59 -33.00 1.66
CA LEU A 53 -7.44 -33.40 3.06
C LEU A 53 -8.72 -34.13 3.49
N ARG A 54 -8.58 -35.09 4.42
CA ARG A 54 -9.71 -35.74 5.07
C ARG A 54 -9.76 -35.29 6.52
N PHE A 55 -10.95 -34.97 6.99
CA PHE A 55 -11.21 -34.56 8.37
C PHE A 55 -12.26 -35.46 8.98
N SER A 56 -12.17 -35.67 10.30
CA SER A 56 -13.28 -36.15 11.09
C SER A 56 -14.39 -35.10 11.12
N ARG A 57 -15.64 -35.53 11.36
CA ARG A 57 -16.79 -34.62 11.44
C ARG A 57 -16.58 -33.51 12.47
N LYS A 58 -16.06 -33.86 13.66
CA LYS A 58 -15.79 -32.90 14.73
C LYS A 58 -14.73 -31.87 14.33
N GLU A 59 -13.67 -32.33 13.68
CA GLU A 59 -12.58 -31.46 13.20
C GLU A 59 -13.09 -30.48 12.15
N PHE A 60 -13.94 -30.97 11.24
CA PHE A 60 -14.56 -30.14 10.21
C PHE A 60 -15.44 -29.04 10.80
N GLU A 61 -16.31 -29.38 11.77
CA GLU A 61 -17.18 -28.41 12.46
C GLU A 61 -16.38 -27.35 13.24
N ILE A 62 -15.26 -27.73 13.87
CA ILE A 62 -14.37 -26.78 14.55
C ILE A 62 -13.74 -25.81 13.54
N LEU A 63 -13.26 -26.32 12.41
CA LEU A 63 -12.62 -25.49 11.37
C LEU A 63 -13.62 -24.56 10.68
N THR A 64 -14.86 -25.01 10.42
CA THR A 64 -15.91 -24.16 9.84
C THR A 64 -16.32 -23.05 10.81
N ALA A 65 -16.46 -23.35 12.10
CA ALA A 65 -16.74 -22.32 13.12
C ALA A 65 -15.62 -21.27 13.21
N LYS A 66 -14.34 -21.70 13.19
CA LYS A 66 -13.19 -20.79 13.19
C LYS A 66 -13.11 -19.95 11.91
N ALA A 67 -13.41 -20.53 10.75
CA ALA A 67 -13.48 -19.79 9.49
C ALA A 67 -14.61 -18.75 9.51
N GLY A 68 -15.78 -19.12 10.03
CA GLY A 68 -16.94 -18.23 10.18
C GLY A 68 -16.68 -17.04 11.10
N LYS A 69 -16.01 -17.25 12.23
CA LYS A 69 -15.58 -16.14 13.14
C LYS A 69 -14.71 -15.09 12.45
N ASN A 70 -13.95 -15.52 11.44
CA ASN A 70 -13.04 -14.69 10.67
C ASN A 70 -13.67 -14.18 9.37
N ASN A 71 -14.94 -14.48 9.10
CA ASN A 71 -15.65 -14.17 7.86
C ASN A 71 -14.95 -14.69 6.59
N LEU A 72 -14.25 -15.83 6.69
CA LEU A 72 -13.49 -16.45 5.60
C LEU A 72 -14.16 -17.73 5.10
N LYS A 73 -13.94 -18.07 3.83
CA LYS A 73 -14.26 -19.41 3.32
C LYS A 73 -13.33 -20.45 3.97
N LEU A 74 -13.83 -21.65 4.23
CA LEU A 74 -13.04 -22.72 4.85
C LEU A 74 -11.73 -23.01 4.09
N SER A 75 -11.77 -23.03 2.75
CA SER A 75 -10.60 -23.28 1.91
C SER A 75 -9.54 -22.17 2.00
N GLU A 76 -9.97 -20.94 2.21
CA GLU A 76 -9.12 -19.77 2.41
C GLU A 76 -8.49 -19.81 3.80
N TYR A 77 -9.29 -20.06 4.83
CA TYR A 77 -8.84 -20.21 6.21
C TYR A 77 -7.78 -21.32 6.35
N ILE A 78 -8.04 -22.52 5.81
CA ILE A 78 -7.09 -23.64 5.84
C ILE A 78 -5.77 -23.26 5.14
N ARG A 79 -5.85 -22.57 4.00
CA ARG A 79 -4.64 -22.14 3.28
C ARG A 79 -3.82 -21.16 4.12
N MET A 80 -4.47 -20.20 4.77
CA MET A 80 -3.79 -19.22 5.61
C MET A 80 -3.09 -19.91 6.79
N VAL A 81 -3.79 -20.81 7.49
CA VAL A 81 -3.21 -21.61 8.57
C VAL A 81 -2.01 -22.43 8.08
N LEU A 82 -2.12 -23.13 6.94
CA LEU A 82 -1.05 -23.99 6.41
C LEU A 82 0.16 -23.22 5.88
N THR A 83 -0.04 -21.99 5.41
CA THR A 83 1.05 -21.16 4.86
C THR A 83 1.66 -20.22 5.91
N GLU A 84 1.24 -20.36 7.17
CA GLU A 84 1.60 -19.46 8.29
C GLU A 84 1.44 -17.97 7.94
N LYS A 85 0.62 -17.68 6.94
CA LYS A 85 0.29 -16.31 6.59
C LYS A 85 -0.58 -15.81 7.71
N GLU A 86 -0.07 -14.81 8.43
CA GLU A 86 -0.86 -14.08 9.41
C GLU A 86 -2.23 -13.79 8.82
N LEU A 87 -3.28 -14.03 9.60
CA LEU A 87 -4.61 -13.59 9.25
C LEU A 87 -4.54 -12.07 9.11
N LYS A 88 -4.42 -11.58 7.87
CA LYS A 88 -4.44 -10.16 7.51
C LYS A 88 -5.67 -9.41 8.05
N ILE A 89 -6.65 -10.15 8.57
CA ILE A 89 -7.76 -9.65 9.38
C ILE A 89 -7.28 -8.78 10.54
N ASN A 90 -6.11 -9.06 11.13
CA ASN A 90 -5.54 -8.27 12.22
C ASN A 90 -4.55 -7.17 11.74
N GLU A 91 -4.16 -7.16 10.47
CA GLU A 91 -3.14 -6.24 9.93
C GLU A 91 -3.53 -4.77 10.10
N PHE A 92 -4.84 -4.48 9.97
CA PHE A 92 -5.41 -3.14 10.11
C PHE A 92 -6.11 -2.91 11.44
N LYS A 93 -6.28 -3.95 12.26
CA LYS A 93 -6.99 -3.84 13.54
C LYS A 93 -6.20 -2.99 14.53
N ILE A 94 -4.87 -3.18 14.56
CA ILE A 94 -3.96 -2.37 15.37
C ILE A 94 -4.03 -0.91 14.94
N ASP A 95 -3.94 -0.65 13.63
CA ASP A 95 -3.99 0.70 13.07
C ASP A 95 -5.33 1.39 13.37
N GLN A 96 -6.45 0.66 13.24
CA GLN A 96 -7.78 1.15 13.59
C GLN A 96 -7.88 1.50 15.08
N THR A 97 -7.41 0.61 15.96
CA THR A 97 -7.41 0.85 17.40
C THR A 97 -6.54 2.07 17.78
N LEU A 98 -5.38 2.23 17.15
CA LEU A 98 -4.51 3.40 17.35
C LEU A 98 -5.19 4.71 16.90
N LEU A 99 -5.91 4.70 15.78
CA LEU A 99 -6.70 5.84 15.32
C LEU A 99 -7.84 6.19 16.29
N GLU A 100 -8.54 5.19 16.81
CA GLU A 100 -9.58 5.38 17.83
C GLU A 100 -9.00 6.03 19.09
N TYR A 101 -7.87 5.54 19.60
CA TYR A 101 -7.16 6.16 20.72
C TYR A 101 -6.73 7.60 20.42
N GLY A 102 -6.18 7.89 19.24
CA GLY A 102 -5.84 9.25 18.82
C GLY A 102 -7.04 10.19 18.87
N ASN A 103 -8.21 9.74 18.39
CA ASN A 103 -9.46 10.51 18.47
C ASN A 103 -9.90 10.75 19.92
N HIS A 104 -9.78 9.76 20.80
CA HIS A 104 -10.08 9.91 22.22
C HIS A 104 -9.14 10.91 22.89
N PHE A 105 -7.84 10.87 22.62
CA PHE A 105 -6.88 11.82 23.15
C PHE A 105 -7.15 13.26 22.71
N ILE A 106 -7.54 13.48 21.45
CA ILE A 106 -7.97 14.80 20.97
C ILE A 106 -9.20 15.30 21.75
N ARG A 107 -10.20 14.44 21.95
CA ARG A 107 -11.41 14.78 22.73
C ARG A 107 -11.08 15.13 24.18
N ILE A 108 -10.21 14.35 24.82
CA ILE A 108 -9.73 14.63 26.18
C ILE A 108 -8.98 15.96 26.22
N SER A 109 -8.11 16.23 25.25
CA SER A 109 -7.38 17.50 25.17
C SER A 109 -8.34 18.69 25.02
N ASN A 110 -9.40 18.53 24.24
CA ASN A 110 -10.42 19.56 24.05
C ASN A 110 -11.22 19.80 25.32
N LEU A 111 -11.57 18.73 26.05
CA LEU A 111 -12.25 18.84 27.34
C LEU A 111 -11.40 19.61 28.35
N LEU A 112 -10.12 19.26 28.47
CA LEU A 112 -9.19 19.91 29.38
C LEU A 112 -8.91 21.39 29.05
N ARG A 113 -9.20 21.84 27.83
CA ARG A 113 -9.11 23.27 27.44
C ARG A 113 -10.24 24.13 28.01
N ASN A 114 -11.34 23.54 28.47
CA ASN A 114 -12.44 24.30 29.06
C ASN A 114 -12.01 24.99 30.36
N ARG A 115 -12.67 26.14 30.66
CA ARG A 115 -12.36 26.97 31.84
C ARG A 115 -12.57 26.23 33.17
N GLU A 116 -13.49 25.27 33.21
CA GLU A 116 -13.79 24.46 34.40
C GLU A 116 -12.60 23.60 34.86
N PHE A 117 -11.68 23.28 33.95
CA PHE A 117 -10.49 22.48 34.26
C PHE A 117 -9.23 23.34 34.44
N LEU A 118 -9.35 24.65 34.71
CA LEU A 118 -8.19 25.51 34.92
C LEU A 118 -7.48 25.24 36.25
N GLU A 119 -8.24 24.86 37.29
CA GLU A 119 -7.74 24.56 38.64
C GLU A 119 -7.11 23.15 38.76
N PHE A 120 -7.10 22.39 37.67
CA PHE A 120 -6.59 21.03 37.68
C PHE A 120 -5.06 21.03 37.69
N GLU A 121 -4.46 20.70 38.84
CA GLU A 121 -3.01 20.81 39.10
C GLU A 121 -2.14 20.14 38.03
N ASN A 122 -2.50 18.92 37.61
CA ASN A 122 -1.71 18.11 36.69
C ASN A 122 -2.07 18.33 35.21
N LYS A 123 -2.88 19.35 34.89
CA LYS A 123 -3.38 19.60 33.53
C LYS A 123 -2.26 19.74 32.51
N LYS A 124 -1.21 20.49 32.86
CA LYS A 124 -0.11 20.75 31.93
C LYS A 124 0.63 19.47 31.56
N GLU A 125 0.93 18.64 32.56
CA GLU A 125 1.63 17.37 32.38
C GLU A 125 0.80 16.38 31.53
N ILE A 126 -0.50 16.28 31.80
CA ILE A 126 -1.40 15.40 31.03
C ILE A 126 -1.53 15.87 29.58
N MET A 127 -1.58 17.18 29.34
CA MET A 127 -1.63 17.73 27.97
C MET A 127 -0.35 17.41 27.19
N GLU A 128 0.82 17.50 27.83
CA GLU A 128 2.12 17.17 27.23
C GLU A 128 2.25 15.67 26.93
N GLN A 129 1.77 14.80 27.83
CA GLN A 129 1.71 13.36 27.61
C GLN A 129 0.77 13.00 26.44
N ILE A 130 -0.41 13.63 26.39
CA ILE A 130 -1.36 13.46 25.28
C ILE A 130 -0.73 13.85 23.94
N GLU A 131 -0.03 14.97 23.88
CA GLU A 131 0.64 15.43 22.66
C GLU A 131 1.75 14.47 22.23
N THR A 132 2.56 14.01 23.18
CA THR A 132 3.66 13.06 22.93
C THR A 132 3.12 11.73 22.40
N VAL A 133 2.11 11.15 23.04
CA VAL A 133 1.48 9.89 22.60
C VAL A 133 0.81 10.05 21.25
N THR A 134 0.11 11.16 21.01
CA THR A 134 -0.53 11.44 19.71
C THR A 134 0.51 11.52 18.58
N LYS A 135 1.67 12.15 18.85
CA LYS A 135 2.78 12.22 17.90
C LYS A 135 3.36 10.82 17.61
N LEU A 136 3.61 10.01 18.62
CA LEU A 136 4.11 8.63 18.45
C LEU A 136 3.15 7.76 17.64
N ILE A 137 1.84 7.88 17.90
CA ILE A 137 0.80 7.17 17.12
C ILE A 137 0.88 7.60 15.65
N ARG A 138 1.00 8.92 15.41
CA ARG A 138 1.10 9.45 14.05
C ARG A 138 2.36 8.93 13.35
N ASP A 139 3.51 9.04 14.00
CA ASP A 139 4.79 8.64 13.42
C ASP A 139 4.77 7.13 13.07
N TYR A 140 4.24 6.27 13.95
CA TYR A 140 4.04 4.84 13.67
C TYR A 140 3.15 4.58 12.44
N LEU A 141 2.01 5.28 12.33
CA LEU A 141 1.07 5.10 11.22
C LEU A 141 1.66 5.58 9.88
N TYR A 142 2.38 6.71 9.87
CA TYR A 142 2.94 7.30 8.65
C TYR A 142 4.25 6.65 8.20
N GLU A 143 5.14 6.25 9.10
CA GLU A 143 6.36 5.48 8.75
C GLU A 143 6.00 4.14 8.08
N LYS A 144 4.90 3.51 8.50
CA LYS A 144 4.38 2.28 7.89
C LYS A 144 3.87 2.51 6.46
N ILE A 145 3.22 3.66 6.20
CA ILE A 145 2.75 4.03 4.85
C ILE A 145 3.93 4.26 3.90
N ASP A 146 4.96 4.97 4.36
CA ASP A 146 6.15 5.27 3.54
C ASP A 146 6.97 3.99 3.26
N SER A 147 7.07 3.10 4.26
CA SER A 147 7.72 1.80 4.10
C SER A 147 6.97 0.87 3.14
N GLN A 148 5.63 0.91 3.11
CA GLN A 148 4.84 0.13 2.15
C GLN A 148 4.99 0.65 0.72
N ARG A 149 4.98 1.98 0.53
CA ARG A 149 5.19 2.61 -0.78
C ARG A 149 6.55 2.26 -1.40
N ASN A 150 7.61 2.29 -0.61
CA ASN A 150 8.98 2.02 -1.09
C ASN A 150 9.23 0.55 -1.45
N ASN A 151 8.39 -0.39 -0.99
CA ASN A 151 8.50 -1.82 -1.33
C ASN A 151 7.68 -2.22 -2.57
N ASP A 152 6.77 -1.35 -3.03
CA ASP A 152 5.92 -1.57 -4.21
C ASP A 152 6.49 -0.91 -5.50
N GLU A 153 7.56 -0.12 -5.40
CA GLU A 153 8.38 0.41 -6.52
C GLU A 153 9.50 -0.55 -6.94
#